data_AF-A0A8S2YPB4-F1
#
_entry.id   AF-A0A8S2YPB4-F1
#
_cell.length_a   1.000
_cell.length_b   1.000
_cell.length_c   1.000
_cell.angle_alpha   90.00
_cell.angle_beta   90.00
_cell.angle_gamma   90.00
#
_symmetry.space_group_name_H-M   'P 1'
#
loop_
_entity.id
_entity.type
_entity.pdbx_description
1 polymer ?
#
loop_
_entity_poly.entity_id
_entity_poly.type
_entity_poly.pdbx_seq_one_letter_code
_entity_poly.pdbx_strand_id
1 'polypeptide(L)'
;IITRSRNGSDDIKPLGKDNLWFLIETNYDNWKKPPFFDDRITPCIKCMEMKGKNQVTFESLFNVFSSRPVLNKLTVYTALMEPATGRLESFWQYCRDEDAPCAPCNCFPFRELMNETVGDFD
;
A
#
# COMPACT_ATOMS: atom_id res chain seq x y z
N ILE A 1 -8.71 0.79 -11.88
CA ILE A 1 -8.41 2.21 -11.60
C ILE A 1 -9.15 3.05 -12.62
N ILE A 2 -9.82 4.12 -12.20
CA ILE A 2 -10.51 5.06 -13.10
C ILE A 2 -9.85 6.42 -12.91
N THR A 3 -9.11 6.90 -13.91
CA THR A 3 -8.53 8.25 -13.88
C THR A 3 -9.56 9.24 -14.39
N ARG A 4 -9.80 10.30 -13.63
CA ARG A 4 -10.90 11.25 -13.85
C ARG A 4 -10.39 12.66 -14.09
N SER A 5 -11.05 13.36 -15.01
CA SER A 5 -11.00 14.82 -15.13
C SER A 5 -12.33 15.44 -14.73
N ARG A 6 -12.40 16.78 -14.69
CA ARG A 6 -13.63 17.51 -14.34
C ARG A 6 -14.82 17.13 -15.21
N ASN A 7 -14.59 16.76 -16.47
CA ASN A 7 -15.64 16.52 -17.45
C ASN A 7 -15.87 15.04 -17.78
N GLY A 8 -15.10 14.11 -17.21
CA GLY A 8 -15.21 12.71 -17.58
C GLY A 8 -14.14 11.80 -17.00
N SER A 9 -13.96 10.66 -17.65
CA SER A 9 -12.89 9.71 -17.38
C SER A 9 -11.85 9.80 -18.47
N ASP A 10 -10.60 10.05 -18.09
CA ASP A 10 -9.48 10.16 -19.04
C ASP A 10 -8.89 8.77 -19.35
N ASP A 11 -8.97 7.83 -18.39
CA ASP A 11 -8.54 6.43 -18.56
C ASP A 11 -9.32 5.48 -17.66
N ILE A 12 -9.49 4.24 -18.13
CA ILE A 12 -10.04 3.13 -17.35
C ILE A 12 -9.09 1.96 -17.48
N LYS A 13 -8.44 1.62 -16.36
CA LYS A 13 -7.53 0.47 -16.25
C LYS A 13 -8.22 -0.67 -15.50
N PRO A 14 -8.73 -1.70 -16.20
CA PRO A 14 -9.36 -2.86 -15.56
C PRO A 14 -8.30 -3.84 -15.02
N LEU A 15 -8.69 -4.62 -14.01
CA LEU A 15 -7.89 -5.75 -13.53
C LEU A 15 -7.91 -6.87 -14.58
N GLY A 16 -6.85 -7.67 -14.67
CA GLY A 16 -6.78 -8.82 -15.58
C GLY A 16 -6.35 -8.49 -17.01
N LYS A 17 -6.32 -7.21 -17.40
CA LYS A 17 -5.67 -6.80 -18.65
C LYS A 17 -4.19 -7.18 -18.59
N ASP A 18 -3.67 -7.78 -19.66
CA ASP A 18 -2.27 -8.25 -19.76
C ASP A 18 -1.85 -9.20 -18.62
N ASN A 19 -2.79 -10.03 -18.13
CA ASN A 19 -2.60 -10.95 -16.99
C ASN A 19 -2.24 -10.27 -15.66
N LEU A 20 -2.53 -8.96 -15.51
CA LEU A 20 -2.31 -8.24 -14.27
C LEU A 20 -3.23 -8.77 -13.15
N TRP A 21 -2.63 -9.22 -12.06
CA TRP A 21 -3.33 -9.76 -10.89
C TRP A 21 -3.51 -8.74 -9.76
N PHE A 22 -2.93 -7.55 -9.89
CA PHE A 22 -3.18 -6.40 -9.04
C PHE A 22 -3.12 -5.10 -9.85
N LEU A 23 -3.67 -4.04 -9.28
CA LEU A 23 -3.53 -2.66 -9.76
C LEU A 23 -3.07 -1.79 -8.59
N ILE A 24 -2.11 -0.89 -8.85
CA ILE A 24 -1.63 0.11 -7.88
C ILE A 24 -1.85 1.48 -8.48
N GLU A 25 -2.30 2.41 -7.64
CA GLU A 25 -2.46 3.83 -7.95
C GLU A 25 -1.93 4.65 -6.77
N THR A 26 -1.39 5.83 -7.05
CA THR A 26 -0.98 6.79 -6.01
C THR A 26 -1.62 8.14 -6.28
N ASN A 27 -0.88 9.09 -6.86
CA ASN A 27 -1.34 10.46 -7.10
C ASN A 27 -0.96 10.99 -8.49
N TYR A 28 -0.58 10.11 -9.42
CA TYR A 28 -0.13 10.50 -10.75
C TYR A 28 -0.61 9.50 -11.80
N ASP A 29 -0.90 10.01 -12.99
CA ASP A 29 -1.41 9.19 -14.09
C ASP A 29 -0.55 7.96 -14.35
N ASN A 30 -1.16 6.78 -14.41
CA ASN A 30 -0.46 5.49 -14.51
C ASN A 30 0.32 5.28 -15.82
N TRP A 31 0.12 6.14 -16.84
CA TRP A 31 0.86 6.17 -18.11
C TRP A 31 1.99 7.23 -18.14
N LYS A 32 2.21 7.93 -17.03
CA LYS A 32 3.31 8.90 -16.88
C LYS A 32 4.34 8.37 -15.90
N LYS A 33 5.57 8.85 -16.05
CA LYS A 33 6.64 8.58 -15.09
C LYS A 33 6.31 9.27 -13.75
N PRO A 34 6.51 8.60 -12.60
CA PRO A 34 6.46 9.24 -11.29
C PRO A 34 7.38 10.47 -11.21
N PRO A 35 7.01 11.51 -10.45
CA PRO A 35 7.92 12.60 -10.15
C PRO A 35 9.14 12.07 -9.36
N PHE A 36 10.33 12.61 -9.62
CA PHE A 36 11.58 12.08 -9.04
C PHE A 36 11.63 12.14 -7.50
N PHE A 37 10.85 13.03 -6.88
CA PHE A 37 10.80 13.25 -5.44
C PHE A 37 9.69 12.45 -4.73
N ASP A 38 8.77 11.83 -5.47
CA ASP A 38 7.69 11.01 -4.92
C ASP A 38 7.37 9.84 -5.86
N ASP A 39 8.17 8.78 -5.76
CA ASP A 39 7.90 7.50 -6.42
C ASP A 39 7.56 6.41 -5.41
N ARG A 40 6.28 6.33 -5.06
CA ARG A 40 5.72 5.26 -4.21
C ARG A 40 5.22 4.07 -5.01
N ILE A 41 4.94 4.24 -6.31
CA ILE A 41 4.45 3.15 -7.18
C ILE A 41 5.51 2.09 -7.38
N THR A 42 6.73 2.47 -7.77
CA THR A 42 7.80 1.50 -8.06
C THR A 42 8.11 0.56 -6.88
N PRO A 43 8.33 1.04 -5.65
CA PRO A 43 8.56 0.15 -4.51
C PRO A 43 7.33 -0.69 -4.15
N CYS A 44 6.11 -0.15 -4.27
CA CYS A 44 4.88 -0.90 -4.00
C CYS A 44 4.69 -2.05 -5.00
N ILE A 45 4.90 -1.80 -6.30
CA ILE A 45 4.88 -2.84 -7.35
C ILE A 45 5.90 -3.92 -7.02
N LYS A 46 7.15 -3.53 -6.72
CA LYS A 46 8.21 -4.47 -6.39
C LYS A 46 7.84 -5.36 -5.21
N CYS A 47 7.30 -4.78 -4.14
CA CYS A 47 6.87 -5.55 -2.97
C CYS A 47 5.70 -6.48 -3.29
N MET A 48 4.71 -6.05 -4.08
CA MET A 48 3.61 -6.90 -4.52
C MET A 48 4.09 -8.06 -5.42
N GLU A 49 4.97 -7.79 -6.37
CA GLU A 49 5.56 -8.82 -7.24
C GLU A 49 6.39 -9.83 -6.46
N MET A 50 7.19 -9.38 -5.47
CA MET A 50 7.95 -10.26 -4.59
C MET A 50 7.06 -11.17 -3.73
N LYS A 51 5.88 -10.69 -3.31
CA LYS A 51 4.89 -11.52 -2.59
C LYS A 51 4.23 -12.54 -3.53
N GLY A 52 3.84 -12.09 -4.71
CA GLY A 52 3.14 -12.92 -5.68
C GLY A 52 1.67 -13.17 -5.32
N LYS A 53 0.89 -13.54 -6.35
CA LYS A 53 -0.57 -13.64 -6.29
C LYS A 53 -1.10 -14.58 -5.18
N ASN A 54 -0.39 -15.67 -4.90
CA ASN A 54 -0.87 -16.72 -3.99
C ASN A 54 -0.59 -16.43 -2.51
N GLN A 55 0.14 -15.37 -2.18
CA GLN A 55 0.52 -15.02 -0.82
C GLN A 55 -0.14 -13.72 -0.33
N VAL A 56 -1.17 -13.24 -1.04
CA VAL A 56 -1.91 -12.03 -0.67
C VAL A 56 -2.86 -12.32 0.49
N THR A 57 -2.45 -11.86 1.67
CA THR A 57 -3.23 -11.79 2.92
C THR A 57 -3.25 -10.36 3.45
N PHE A 58 -4.13 -10.05 4.41
CA PHE A 58 -4.15 -8.74 5.08
C PHE A 58 -2.79 -8.39 5.70
N GLU A 59 -2.15 -9.32 6.41
CA GLU A 59 -0.78 -9.12 6.95
C GLU A 59 0.20 -8.80 5.83
N SER A 60 0.18 -9.55 4.72
CA SER A 60 1.11 -9.31 3.62
C SER A 60 0.92 -7.92 3.00
N LEU A 61 -0.34 -7.48 2.81
CA LEU A 61 -0.68 -6.16 2.27
C LEU A 61 -0.31 -5.06 3.26
N PHE A 62 -0.56 -5.27 4.55
CA PHE A 62 -0.12 -4.36 5.60
C PHE A 62 1.39 -4.13 5.55
N ASN A 63 2.18 -5.19 5.38
CA ASN A 63 3.63 -5.08 5.29
C ASN A 63 4.07 -4.35 4.00
N VAL A 64 3.36 -4.53 2.88
CA VAL A 64 3.60 -3.74 1.65
C VAL A 64 3.34 -2.25 1.92
N PHE A 65 2.20 -1.90 2.51
CA PHE A 65 1.86 -0.50 2.80
C PHE A 65 2.68 0.12 3.93
N SER A 66 3.26 -0.69 4.80
CA SER A 66 4.18 -0.27 5.87
C SER A 66 5.63 -0.11 5.40
N SER A 67 5.93 -0.46 4.13
CA SER A 67 7.27 -0.29 3.56
C SER A 67 7.52 1.16 3.16
N ARG A 68 8.70 1.71 3.45
CA ARG A 68 9.09 3.06 2.99
C ARG A 68 9.53 2.99 1.51
N PRO A 69 9.15 3.97 0.66
CA PRO A 69 8.43 5.22 0.95
C PRO A 69 6.89 5.13 0.87
N VAL A 70 6.30 3.95 0.69
CA VAL A 70 4.83 3.79 0.64
C VAL A 70 4.21 4.29 1.95
N LEU A 71 4.73 3.84 3.08
CA LEU A 71 4.60 4.51 4.38
C LEU A 71 5.54 5.71 4.44
N ASN A 72 4.99 6.87 4.81
CA ASN A 72 5.76 8.10 4.97
C ASN A 72 5.15 9.00 6.06
N LYS A 73 5.76 10.16 6.31
CA LYS A 73 5.33 11.11 7.35
C LYS A 73 3.92 11.70 7.15
N LEU A 74 3.35 11.59 5.94
CA LEU A 74 1.98 12.04 5.64
C LEU A 74 0.95 10.91 5.77
N THR A 75 1.37 9.66 6.00
CA THR A 75 0.45 8.55 6.18
C THR A 75 -0.28 8.70 7.51
N VAL A 76 -1.60 8.82 7.47
CA VAL A 76 -2.45 8.93 8.67
C VAL A 76 -2.92 7.55 9.13
N TYR A 77 -3.39 6.73 8.21
CA TYR A 77 -3.87 5.37 8.49
C TYR A 77 -3.70 4.46 7.27
N THR A 78 -3.69 3.15 7.52
CA THR A 78 -3.78 2.08 6.52
C THR A 78 -5.11 1.37 6.68
N ALA A 79 -5.86 1.17 5.59
CA ALA A 79 -7.10 0.41 5.59
C ALA A 79 -7.02 -0.80 4.65
N LEU A 80 -7.49 -1.95 5.13
CA LEU A 80 -7.53 -3.22 4.40
C LEU A 80 -8.98 -3.70 4.32
N MET A 81 -9.41 -4.15 3.13
CA MET A 81 -10.81 -4.43 2.85
C MET A 81 -10.96 -5.74 2.06
N GLU A 82 -11.91 -6.58 2.46
CA GLU A 82 -12.34 -7.77 1.71
C GLU A 82 -13.88 -7.74 1.55
N PRO A 83 -14.38 -7.30 0.38
CA PRO A 83 -15.82 -7.13 0.18
C PRO A 83 -16.63 -8.43 0.28
N ALA A 84 -16.04 -9.58 -0.09
CA ALA A 84 -16.73 -10.86 -0.08
C ALA A 84 -17.13 -11.33 1.33
N THR A 85 -16.33 -10.96 2.34
CA THR A 85 -16.54 -11.33 3.75
C THR A 85 -17.04 -10.15 4.58
N GLY A 86 -16.99 -8.93 4.06
CA GLY A 86 -17.29 -7.71 4.80
C GLY A 86 -16.19 -7.30 5.78
N ARG A 87 -15.01 -7.93 5.72
CA ARG A 87 -13.89 -7.60 6.62
C ARG A 87 -13.28 -6.25 6.25
N LEU A 88 -13.20 -5.37 7.23
CA LEU A 88 -12.57 -4.05 7.16
C LEU A 88 -11.69 -3.86 8.39
N GLU A 89 -10.42 -3.54 8.19
CA GLU A 89 -9.48 -3.21 9.26
C GLU A 89 -8.80 -1.88 8.95
N SER A 90 -8.67 -1.02 9.95
CA SER A 90 -8.00 0.27 9.83
C SER A 90 -7.03 0.50 10.98
N PHE A 91 -5.83 0.94 10.66
CA PHE A 91 -4.75 1.12 11.61
C PHE A 91 -4.20 2.52 11.47
N TRP A 92 -4.14 3.29 12.56
CA TRP A 92 -3.35 4.51 12.62
C TRP A 92 -1.88 4.17 12.33
N GLN A 93 -1.22 5.01 11.53
CA GLN A 93 0.16 4.79 11.12
C GLN A 93 1.03 5.92 11.62
N TYR A 94 2.26 5.57 11.98
CA TYR A 94 3.29 6.52 12.34
C TYR A 94 4.58 6.15 11.61
N CYS A 95 5.28 7.17 11.12
CA CYS A 95 6.58 7.00 10.48
C CYS A 95 7.58 7.83 11.26
N ARG A 96 8.10 7.28 12.37
CA ARG A 96 9.02 7.99 13.24
C ARG A 96 10.43 7.95 12.66
N ASP A 97 11.23 8.96 12.99
CA ASP A 97 12.62 9.04 12.56
C ASP A 97 13.50 7.96 13.25
N GLU A 98 13.09 7.53 14.44
CA GLU A 98 13.73 6.46 15.24
C GLU A 98 13.41 5.05 14.74
N ASP A 99 12.27 4.86 14.07
CA ASP A 99 11.97 3.61 13.36
C ASP A 99 12.98 3.52 12.22
N ALA A 100 13.93 2.57 12.34
CA ALA A 100 15.16 2.45 11.56
C ALA A 100 15.07 3.08 10.14
N PRO A 101 16.06 3.89 9.73
CA PRO A 101 16.01 4.61 8.46
C PRO A 101 16.00 3.61 7.31
N CYS A 102 14.82 3.29 6.80
CA CYS A 102 14.63 2.34 5.70
C CYS A 102 15.47 1.07 5.90
N ALA A 103 15.10 0.22 6.86
CA ALA A 103 15.55 -1.16 6.79
C ALA A 103 15.29 -1.67 5.34
N PRO A 104 16.27 -2.30 4.68
CA PRO A 104 16.09 -2.79 3.32
C PRO A 104 14.84 -3.63 3.28
N CYS A 105 14.10 -3.58 2.15
CA CYS A 105 12.85 -4.28 1.86
C CYS A 105 12.90 -5.80 2.14
N ASN A 106 13.10 -6.20 3.38
CA ASN A 106 12.71 -7.49 3.88
C ASN A 106 11.26 -7.27 4.23
N CYS A 107 10.40 -7.94 3.48
CA CYS A 107 9.00 -8.08 3.81
C CYS A 107 8.90 -8.88 5.12
N PHE A 108 9.36 -8.31 6.24
CA PHE A 108 9.34 -8.93 7.56
C PHE A 108 7.89 -8.97 8.09
N PRO A 109 7.58 -9.96 8.94
CA PRO A 109 6.22 -10.34 9.30
C PRO A 109 5.57 -9.30 10.21
N PHE A 110 4.24 -9.27 10.18
CA PHE A 110 3.31 -8.39 10.88
C PHE A 110 3.44 -8.41 12.43
N ARG A 111 4.28 -9.30 12.96
CA ARG A 111 4.27 -9.68 14.38
C ARG A 111 4.93 -8.68 15.32
N GLU A 112 5.66 -7.68 14.82
CA GLU A 112 6.29 -6.64 15.66
C GLU A 112 5.47 -5.35 15.78
N LEU A 113 4.49 -5.08 14.90
CA LEU A 113 3.73 -3.81 14.90
C LEU A 113 2.42 -3.88 15.74
N MET A 114 1.95 -5.07 16.08
CA MET A 114 0.69 -5.26 16.83
C MET A 114 0.84 -5.08 18.36
N ASN A 115 2.06 -5.09 18.89
CA ASN A 115 2.28 -4.94 20.34
C ASN A 115 2.25 -3.47 20.82
N GLU A 116 2.16 -2.48 19.92
CA GLU A 116 2.12 -1.06 20.29
C GLU A 116 0.77 -0.37 20.02
N THR A 117 -0.23 -1.07 19.47
CA THR A 117 -1.50 -0.44 19.03
C THR A 117 -2.73 -0.84 19.84
N VAL A 118 -2.60 -1.72 20.85
CA VAL A 118 -3.63 -1.91 21.88
C VAL A 118 -3.24 -1.11 23.11
N GLY A 119 -3.43 0.21 23.03
CA GLY A 119 -3.58 1.01 24.25
C GLY A 119 -4.91 0.66 24.88
N ASP A 120 -4.88 0.15 26.11
CA ASP A 120 -6.03 -0.01 26.97
C ASP A 120 -6.86 1.28 26.99
N PHE A 121 -8.15 1.15 26.63
CA PHE A 121 -9.14 2.16 26.96
C PHE A 121 -9.63 1.86 28.39
N ASP A 122 -9.09 2.60 29.36
CA ASP A 122 -9.79 2.90 30.61
C ASP A 122 -10.81 4.03 30.39
#